data_AF-A0A6P9F136-F1
#
_entry.id   AF-A0A6P9F136-F1
#
_cell.length_a   1.000
_cell.length_b   1.000
_cell.length_c   1.000
_cell.angle_alpha   90.00
_cell.angle_beta   90.00
_cell.angle_gamma   90.00
#
_symmetry.space_group_name_H-M   'P 1'
#
loop_
_entity.id
_entity.type
_entity.pdbx_description
1 polymer ?
#
loop_
_entity_poly.entity_id
_entity_poly.type
_entity_poly.pdbx_seq_one_letter_code
_entity_poly.pdbx_strand_id
1 'polypeptide(L)'
;MEASLLRQCPLLLPQNRAKTVYEGFISAQGRDFHLRIVLPEDLQMKNARLLCSWQLRAILNGYHQIVQQRMQHSPDLMSFMMELKMILEVALKNKQELYAPPPPPQFYASLIEEIGTLGWDKLV
;
A
#
# COMPACT_ATOMS: atom_id res chain seq x y z
N MET A 1 10.74 -19.42 -12.61
CA MET A 1 10.18 -18.05 -12.45
C MET A 1 8.82 -18.06 -11.75
N GLU A 2 7.79 -18.76 -12.24
CA GLU A 2 6.47 -18.80 -11.59
C GLU A 2 6.46 -19.38 -10.18
N ALA A 3 7.16 -20.51 -9.97
CA ALA A 3 7.27 -21.12 -8.64
C ALA A 3 7.92 -20.17 -7.63
N SER A 4 8.81 -19.27 -8.08
CA SER A 4 9.39 -18.26 -7.23
C SER A 4 8.33 -17.23 -6.85
N LEU A 5 7.59 -16.69 -7.83
CA LEU A 5 6.59 -15.63 -7.62
C LEU A 5 5.50 -16.09 -6.64
N LEU A 6 4.99 -17.31 -6.83
CA LEU A 6 3.98 -17.90 -5.94
C LEU A 6 4.50 -18.13 -4.51
N ARG A 7 5.80 -18.31 -4.31
CA ARG A 7 6.36 -18.43 -2.95
C ARG A 7 6.40 -17.09 -2.21
N GLN A 8 6.60 -15.98 -2.92
CA GLN A 8 6.72 -14.65 -2.30
C GLN A 8 5.42 -13.84 -2.32
N CYS A 9 4.62 -14.04 -3.37
CA CYS A 9 3.34 -13.39 -3.62
C CYS A 9 2.30 -14.47 -4.00
N PRO A 10 1.92 -15.35 -3.06
CA PRO A 10 1.05 -16.49 -3.34
C PRO A 10 -0.34 -16.09 -3.86
N LEU A 11 -0.78 -14.88 -3.55
CA LEU A 11 -2.08 -14.36 -3.94
C LEU A 11 -2.05 -13.64 -5.29
N LEU A 12 -0.89 -13.50 -5.95
CA LEU A 12 -0.76 -12.82 -7.24
C LEU A 12 -0.69 -13.85 -8.38
N LEU A 13 -1.75 -13.91 -9.19
CA LEU A 13 -1.92 -14.96 -10.20
C LEU A 13 -2.01 -14.37 -11.62
N PRO A 14 -1.49 -15.08 -12.63
CA PRO A 14 -1.67 -14.69 -14.03
C PRO A 14 -3.14 -14.81 -14.43
N GLN A 15 -3.67 -13.75 -15.06
CA GLN A 15 -5.08 -13.64 -15.50
C GLN A 15 -5.27 -14.00 -16.98
N ASN A 16 -4.18 -14.19 -17.72
CA ASN A 16 -4.23 -14.57 -19.11
C ASN A 16 -3.14 -15.60 -19.47
N ARG A 17 -3.36 -16.34 -20.57
CA ARG A 17 -2.41 -17.35 -21.04
C ARG A 17 -1.06 -16.77 -21.47
N ALA A 18 -1.07 -15.51 -21.93
CA ALA A 18 0.13 -14.79 -22.31
C ALA A 18 0.99 -14.36 -21.11
N LYS A 19 0.50 -14.49 -19.87
CA LYS A 19 1.20 -14.08 -18.65
C LYS A 19 1.65 -12.62 -18.70
N THR A 20 0.84 -11.77 -19.32
CA THR A 20 1.06 -10.31 -19.36
C THR A 20 0.19 -9.60 -18.33
N VAL A 21 -0.84 -10.25 -17.79
CA VAL A 21 -1.69 -9.65 -16.76
C VAL A 21 -1.59 -10.51 -15.51
N TYR A 22 -1.21 -9.88 -14.40
CA TYR A 22 -1.19 -10.48 -13.07
C TYR A 22 -2.13 -9.71 -12.16
N GLU A 23 -2.96 -10.40 -11.39
CA GLU A 23 -3.92 -9.77 -10.48
C GLU A 23 -4.06 -10.59 -9.21
N GLY A 24 -4.31 -9.90 -8.10
CA GLY A 24 -4.36 -10.54 -6.80
C GLY A 24 -4.09 -9.57 -5.66
N PHE A 25 -3.44 -10.08 -4.62
CA PHE A 25 -3.18 -9.33 -3.40
C PHE A 25 -1.69 -9.34 -3.03
N ILE A 26 -1.25 -8.24 -2.42
CA ILE A 26 0.03 -8.15 -1.71
C ILE A 26 -0.23 -8.03 -0.21
N SER A 27 0.45 -8.86 0.57
CA SER A 27 0.34 -8.88 2.02
C SER A 27 1.48 -8.08 2.65
N ALA A 28 1.14 -7.15 3.53
CA ALA A 28 2.10 -6.40 4.35
C ALA A 28 1.50 -6.07 5.72
N GLN A 29 2.27 -6.25 6.79
CA GLN A 29 1.82 -6.07 8.19
C GLN A 29 0.46 -6.71 8.51
N GLY A 30 0.24 -7.95 8.04
CA GLY A 30 -1.01 -8.70 8.29
C GLY A 30 -2.24 -8.15 7.55
N ARG A 31 -2.06 -7.23 6.59
CA ARG A 31 -3.13 -6.69 5.73
C ARG A 31 -2.87 -7.05 4.27
N ASP A 32 -3.94 -7.33 3.55
CA ASP A 32 -3.90 -7.65 2.13
C ASP A 32 -4.43 -6.47 1.30
N PHE A 33 -3.72 -6.15 0.23
CA PHE A 33 -4.05 -5.05 -0.67
C PHE A 33 -4.17 -5.56 -2.10
N HIS A 34 -5.32 -5.30 -2.72
CA HIS A 34 -5.54 -5.66 -4.12
C HIS A 34 -4.65 -4.84 -5.06
N LEU A 35 -4.04 -5.53 -6.01
CA LEU A 35 -3.29 -4.94 -7.11
C LEU A 35 -3.38 -5.77 -8.39
N ARG A 36 -3.09 -5.09 -9.49
CA ARG A 36 -2.99 -5.68 -10.82
C ARG A 36 -1.81 -5.09 -11.57
N ILE A 37 -1.00 -5.94 -12.17
CA ILE A 37 0.14 -5.57 -12.99
C ILE A 37 -0.14 -5.99 -14.44
N VAL A 38 -0.06 -5.03 -15.34
CA VAL A 38 -0.16 -5.25 -16.78
C VAL A 38 1.21 -5.03 -17.39
N LEU A 39 1.83 -6.11 -17.84
CA LEU A 39 3.08 -6.10 -18.56
C LEU A 39 2.82 -5.83 -20.06
N PRO A 40 3.74 -5.13 -20.73
CA PRO A 40 3.80 -5.08 -22.19
C PRO A 40 4.07 -6.46 -22.82
N GLU A 41 3.94 -6.57 -24.14
CA GLU A 41 4.20 -7.81 -24.88
C GLU A 41 5.65 -8.29 -24.79
N ASP A 42 6.60 -7.37 -24.60
CA ASP A 42 8.03 -7.68 -24.39
C ASP A 42 8.32 -8.18 -22.96
N LEU A 43 7.30 -8.27 -22.10
CA LEU A 43 7.35 -8.68 -20.70
C LEU A 43 8.29 -7.83 -19.81
N GLN A 44 8.72 -6.66 -20.30
CA GLN A 44 9.63 -5.80 -19.57
C GLN A 44 8.89 -4.95 -18.54
N MET A 45 9.47 -4.79 -17.36
CA MET A 45 8.88 -3.97 -16.29
C MET A 45 8.82 -2.48 -16.64
N LYS A 46 9.76 -1.97 -17.45
CA LYS A 46 9.90 -0.54 -17.78
C LYS A 46 8.62 0.14 -18.31
N ASN A 47 7.78 -0.62 -19.01
CA ASN A 47 6.53 -0.14 -19.59
C ASN A 47 5.30 -0.83 -18.96
N ALA A 48 5.49 -1.51 -17.84
CA ALA A 48 4.40 -2.14 -17.11
C ALA A 48 3.50 -1.08 -16.48
N ARG A 49 2.27 -1.47 -16.18
CA ARG A 49 1.28 -0.63 -15.50
C ARG A 49 0.88 -1.29 -14.20
N LEU A 50 1.06 -0.58 -13.08
CA LEU A 50 0.53 -0.97 -11.78
C LEU A 50 -0.82 -0.29 -11.55
N LEU A 51 -1.86 -1.11 -11.42
CA LEU A 51 -3.18 -0.74 -10.95
C LEU A 51 -3.33 -1.28 -9.53
N CYS A 52 -4.08 -0.57 -8.68
CA CYS A 52 -4.28 -0.99 -7.30
C CYS A 52 -5.56 -0.42 -6.70
N SER A 53 -5.95 -0.99 -5.55
CA SER A 53 -7.04 -0.44 -4.75
C SER A 53 -6.74 0.99 -4.30
N TRP A 54 -7.80 1.76 -4.05
CA TRP A 54 -7.69 3.12 -3.53
C TRP A 54 -6.90 3.17 -2.21
N GLN A 55 -7.03 2.15 -1.38
CA GLN A 55 -6.33 2.04 -0.10
C GLN A 55 -4.82 1.88 -0.29
N LEU A 56 -4.39 1.01 -1.21
CA LEU A 56 -2.97 0.85 -1.54
C LEU A 56 -2.41 2.13 -2.16
N ARG A 57 -3.15 2.75 -3.08
CA ARG A 57 -2.79 4.04 -3.67
C ARG A 57 -2.58 5.13 -2.60
N ALA A 58 -3.46 5.19 -1.60
CA ALA A 58 -3.36 6.16 -0.51
C ALA A 58 -2.15 5.92 0.42
N ILE A 59 -1.66 4.68 0.52
CA ILE A 59 -0.42 4.37 1.25
C ILE A 59 0.80 4.76 0.41
N LEU A 60 0.77 4.48 -0.88
CA LEU A 60 1.88 4.74 -1.80
C LEU A 60 1.96 6.20 -2.30
N ASN A 61 1.04 7.08 -1.91
CA ASN A 61 0.97 8.45 -2.43
C ASN A 61 2.30 9.23 -2.26
N GLY A 62 2.97 9.07 -1.12
CA GLY A 62 4.29 9.67 -0.87
C GLY A 62 5.49 8.93 -1.47
N TYR A 63 5.26 7.75 -2.06
CA TYR A 63 6.30 6.85 -2.58
C TYR A 63 6.20 6.66 -4.11
N HIS A 64 5.33 7.40 -4.78
CA HIS A 64 5.04 7.20 -6.21
C HIS A 64 6.29 7.25 -7.09
N GLN A 65 7.19 8.21 -6.84
CA GLN A 65 8.44 8.34 -7.59
C GLN A 65 9.34 7.11 -7.44
N ILE A 66 9.47 6.59 -6.21
CA ILE A 66 10.28 5.40 -5.93
C ILE A 66 9.65 4.17 -6.59
N VAL A 67 8.33 4.01 -6.51
CA VAL A 67 7.62 2.90 -7.18
C VAL A 67 7.82 2.96 -8.70
N GLN A 68 7.75 4.15 -9.30
CA GLN A 68 8.03 4.32 -10.74
C GLN A 68 9.48 3.99 -11.08
N GLN A 69 10.45 4.46 -10.28
CA GLN A 69 11.86 4.12 -10.47
C GLN A 69 12.08 2.60 -10.41
N ARG A 70 11.49 1.91 -9.43
CA ARG A 70 11.59 0.45 -9.34
C ARG A 70 10.97 -0.22 -10.57
N MET A 71 9.81 0.23 -11.02
CA MET A 71 9.21 -0.28 -12.24
C MET A 71 10.13 -0.13 -13.47
N GLN A 72 10.91 0.94 -13.57
CA GLN A 72 11.85 1.15 -14.67
C GLN A 72 13.12 0.30 -14.58
N HIS A 73 13.59 0.01 -13.37
CA HIS A 73 14.89 -0.60 -13.13
C HIS A 73 14.84 -2.07 -12.70
N SER A 74 13.69 -2.59 -12.27
CA SER A 74 13.57 -4.00 -11.91
C SER A 74 13.73 -4.88 -13.17
N PRO A 75 14.55 -5.93 -13.13
CA PRO A 75 14.79 -6.80 -14.28
C PRO A 75 13.58 -7.68 -14.65
N ASP A 76 12.74 -8.01 -13.66
CA ASP A 76 11.57 -8.84 -13.84
C ASP A 76 10.47 -8.55 -12.80
N LEU A 77 9.30 -9.13 -13.01
CA LEU A 77 8.11 -8.96 -12.16
C LEU A 77 8.36 -9.39 -10.71
N MET A 78 9.10 -10.47 -10.47
CA MET A 78 9.37 -10.94 -9.11
C MET A 78 10.24 -9.91 -8.37
N SER A 79 11.32 -9.44 -8.99
CA SER A 79 12.17 -8.42 -8.39
C SER A 79 11.36 -7.17 -8.05
N PHE A 80 10.52 -6.70 -8.98
CA PHE A 80 9.63 -5.56 -8.72
C PHE A 80 8.68 -5.82 -7.55
N MET A 81 8.05 -7.00 -7.47
CA MET A 81 7.11 -7.34 -6.41
C MET A 81 7.77 -7.35 -5.02
N MET A 82 9.03 -7.81 -4.93
CA MET A 82 9.80 -7.78 -3.69
C MET A 82 10.16 -6.36 -3.26
N GLU A 83 10.58 -5.52 -4.21
CA GLU A 83 10.85 -4.11 -3.94
C GLU A 83 9.58 -3.35 -3.55
N LEU A 84 8.46 -3.59 -4.25
CA LEU A 84 7.16 -3.02 -3.93
C LEU A 84 6.71 -3.44 -2.52
N LYS A 85 6.88 -4.71 -2.15
CA LYS A 85 6.60 -5.20 -0.80
C LYS A 85 7.42 -4.45 0.24
N MET A 86 8.72 -4.27 0.00
CA MET A 86 9.59 -3.53 0.91
C MET A 86 9.16 -2.07 1.07
N ILE A 87 8.83 -1.39 -0.03
CA ILE A 87 8.31 -0.01 0.00
C ILE A 87 7.00 0.04 0.81
N LEU A 88 6.11 -0.92 0.60
CA LEU A 88 4.84 -1.00 1.31
C LEU A 88 5.03 -1.21 2.82
N GLU A 89 5.93 -2.09 3.23
CA GLU A 89 6.27 -2.32 4.64
C GLU A 89 6.75 -1.03 5.33
N VAL A 90 7.63 -0.28 4.66
CA VAL A 90 8.14 1.02 5.17
C VAL A 90 7.01 2.06 5.23
N ALA A 91 6.22 2.19 4.16
CA ALA A 91 5.14 3.16 4.10
C ALA A 91 4.07 2.91 5.18
N LEU A 92 3.76 1.63 5.46
CA LEU A 92 2.83 1.25 6.52
C LEU A 92 3.39 1.50 7.91
N LYS A 93 4.69 1.22 8.12
CA LYS A 93 5.36 1.50 9.40
C LYS A 93 5.36 3.00 9.69
N ASN A 94 5.74 3.82 8.72
CA ASN A 94 5.75 5.27 8.87
C ASN A 94 4.34 5.83 9.13
N LYS A 95 3.30 5.27 8.50
CA LYS A 95 1.91 5.64 8.82
C LYS A 95 1.52 5.30 10.25
N GLN A 96 1.88 4.11 10.76
CA GLN A 96 1.57 3.75 12.14
C GLN A 96 2.29 4.66 13.15
N GLU A 97 3.54 5.05 12.89
CA GLU A 97 4.27 6.00 13.73
C GLU A 97 3.61 7.40 13.76
N LEU A 98 2.86 7.77 12.71
CA LEU A 98 2.11 9.03 12.64
C LEU A 98 0.75 8.98 13.35
N TYR A 99 0.15 7.80 13.53
CA TYR A 99 -1.10 7.66 14.27
C TYR A 99 -0.77 7.50 15.76
N ALA A 100 -0.84 8.61 16.50
CA ALA A 100 -0.88 8.57 17.95
C ALA A 100 -2.04 7.67 18.40
N PRO A 101 -1.87 6.88 19.47
CA PRO A 101 -2.99 6.16 20.06
C PRO A 101 -4.11 7.15 20.39
N PRO A 102 -5.39 6.77 20.21
CA PRO A 102 -6.48 7.64 20.59
C PRO A 102 -6.30 8.07 22.06
N PRO A 103 -6.57 9.34 22.39
CA PRO A 103 -6.39 9.79 23.76
C PRO A 103 -7.25 8.95 24.71
N PRO A 104 -6.82 8.77 25.97
CA PRO A 104 -7.53 7.96 26.93
C PRO A 104 -8.99 8.43 27.08
N PRO A 105 -9.94 7.55 27.45
CA PRO A 105 -11.36 7.92 27.62
C PRO A 105 -11.57 9.15 28.53
N GLN A 106 -10.72 9.28 29.54
CA GLN A 106 -10.69 10.39 30.50
C GLN A 106 -10.44 11.74 29.84
N PHE A 107 -9.65 11.77 28.76
CA PHE A 107 -9.38 12.98 27.99
C PHE A 107 -10.67 13.55 27.40
N TYR A 108 -11.56 12.71 26.86
CA TYR A 108 -12.84 13.17 26.33
C TYR A 108 -13.77 13.68 27.45
N ALA A 109 -13.75 13.05 28.63
CA ALA A 109 -14.53 13.52 29.77
C ALA A 109 -14.07 14.90 30.24
N SER A 110 -12.75 15.10 30.38
CA SER A 110 -12.16 16.40 30.72
C SER A 110 -12.44 17.46 29.66
N LEU A 111 -12.40 17.10 28.38
CA LEU A 111 -12.68 18.04 27.28
C LEU A 111 -14.15 18.50 27.29
N ILE A 112 -15.09 17.60 27.56
CA ILE A 112 -16.52 17.93 27.69
C ILE A 112 -16.74 18.84 28.92
N GLU A 113 -16.04 18.59 30.02
CA GLU A 113 -16.10 19.42 31.23
C GLU A 113 -15.49 20.81 31.00
N GLU A 114 -14.35 20.91 30.33
CA GLU A 114 -13.73 22.18 29.93
C GLU A 114 -14.63 22.98 28.98
N ILE A 115 -15.22 22.33 27.97
CA ILE A 115 -16.19 22.99 27.09
C ILE A 115 -17.42 23.45 27.89
N GLY A 116 -17.89 22.62 28.83
CA GLY A 116 -18.99 22.96 29.72
C GLY A 116 -18.70 24.18 30.62
N THR A 117 -17.45 24.35 31.06
CA THR A 117 -17.03 25.51 31.87
C THR A 117 -16.78 26.77 31.05
N LEU A 118 -16.31 26.64 29.81
CA LEU A 118 -16.10 27.76 28.89
C LEU A 118 -17.40 28.27 28.24
N GLY A 119 -18.44 27.43 28.21
CA GLY A 119 -19.73 27.70 27.60
C GLY A 119 -19.78 27.22 26.15
N TRP A 120 -20.77 26.38 25.83
CA TRP A 120 -20.98 25.84 24.47
C TRP A 120 -21.25 26.93 23.44
N ASP A 121 -21.72 28.10 23.87
CA ASP A 121 -21.98 29.29 23.05
C ASP A 121 -20.72 29.95 22.48
N LYS A 122 -19.52 29.58 22.95
CA LYS A 122 -18.24 30.15 22.51
C LYS A 122 -17.46 29.32 21.49
N LEU A 123 -17.95 28.13 21.15
CA LEU A 123 -17.42 27.32 20.04
C LEU A 123 -18.16 27.67 18.74
N VAL A 124 -17.71 28.74 18.08
CA VAL A 124 -18.19 29.15 16.73
C VAL A 124 -17.09 28.89 15.71
#